data_AF-A0A9N9RCW1-F1
#
_entry.id   AF-A0A9N9RCW1-F1
#
_cell.length_a   1.000
_cell.length_b   1.000
_cell.length_c   1.000
_cell.angle_alpha   90.00
_cell.angle_beta   90.00
_cell.angle_gamma   90.00
#
_symmetry.space_group_name_H-M   'P 1'
#
loop_
_entity.id
_entity.type
_entity.pdbx_description
1 polymer ?
#
loop_
_entity_poly.entity_id
_entity_poly.type
_entity_poly.pdbx_seq_one_letter_code
_entity_poly.pdbx_strand_id
1 'polypeptide(L)'
;MDDYVRVYYKSTGKLAIMQLMTPEGGMNPEFSKTKFVTDDDLNKSLEYYCERMFEENEDEITDLYKNRPEDDVMPDAEKAICFNHTNYCEQWMLPNEEDTTWTDEMEQEYIKIHGPDPYGFGGLGGMGAPPSFGADDIEEEDLDAEEPEAKDEL
;
A
#
# COMPACT_ATOMS: atom_id res chain seq x y z
N MET A 1 -14.80 1.92 -8.21
CA MET A 1 -13.83 1.72 -7.11
C MET A 1 -13.19 0.36 -7.33
N ASP A 2 -11.91 0.31 -7.68
CA ASP A 2 -11.25 -0.91 -8.14
C ASP A 2 -10.06 -1.28 -7.25
N ASP A 3 -9.67 -2.57 -7.25
CA ASP A 3 -8.49 -3.11 -6.55
C ASP A 3 -8.54 -3.07 -5.01
N TYR A 4 -9.72 -2.99 -4.40
CA TYR A 4 -9.88 -3.21 -2.97
C TYR A 4 -10.01 -4.69 -2.65
N VAL A 5 -9.41 -5.05 -1.53
CA VAL A 5 -9.35 -6.41 -1.01
C VAL A 5 -9.75 -6.43 0.46
N ARG A 6 -10.51 -7.46 0.85
CA ARG A 6 -10.79 -7.74 2.25
C ARG A 6 -9.61 -8.50 2.84
N VAL A 7 -9.12 -8.05 3.99
CA VAL A 7 -7.95 -8.64 4.64
C VAL A 7 -8.14 -8.73 6.15
N TYR A 8 -7.35 -9.61 6.78
CA TYR A 8 -7.15 -9.62 8.22
C TYR A 8 -5.69 -9.30 8.53
N TYR A 9 -5.43 -8.38 9.46
CA TYR A 9 -4.07 -8.17 9.98
C TYR A 9 -3.59 -9.43 10.69
N LYS A 10 -2.38 -9.90 10.39
CA LYS A 10 -1.85 -11.14 10.97
C LYS A 10 -1.55 -11.00 12.46
N SER A 11 -1.12 -9.82 12.91
CA SER A 11 -0.76 -9.55 14.30
C SER A 11 -1.97 -9.52 15.25
N THR A 12 -3.06 -8.87 14.84
CA THR A 12 -4.24 -8.65 15.69
C THR A 12 -5.47 -9.44 15.27
N GLY A 13 -5.50 -9.97 14.04
CA GLY A 13 -6.68 -10.59 13.46
C GLY A 13 -7.79 -9.59 13.09
N LYS A 14 -7.51 -8.29 13.10
CA LYS A 14 -8.49 -7.25 12.81
C LYS A 14 -8.86 -7.24 11.32
N LEU A 15 -10.16 -7.20 11.04
CA LEU A 15 -10.70 -7.09 9.68
C LEU A 15 -10.47 -5.68 9.13
N ALA A 16 -10.00 -5.60 7.90
CA ALA A 16 -9.83 -4.34 7.18
C ALA A 16 -10.15 -4.49 5.69
N ILE A 17 -10.37 -3.35 5.04
CA ILE A 17 -10.39 -3.21 3.59
C ILE A 17 -9.11 -2.49 3.22
N MET A 18 -8.35 -3.05 2.28
CA MET A 18 -7.06 -2.54 1.86
C MET A 18 -7.06 -2.39 0.34
N GLN A 19 -6.46 -1.32 -0.17
CA GLN A 19 -6.17 -1.21 -1.60
C GLN A 19 -4.93 -2.04 -1.91
N LEU A 20 -5.02 -2.92 -2.92
CA LEU A 20 -3.93 -3.83 -3.27
C LEU A 20 -2.75 -3.10 -3.92
N MET A 21 -3.06 -2.11 -4.76
CA MET A 21 -2.10 -1.30 -5.50
C MET A 21 -2.14 0.13 -4.98
N THR A 22 -0.98 0.76 -4.81
CA THR A 22 -0.90 2.18 -4.47
C THR A 22 -1.28 3.03 -5.69
N PRO A 23 -1.69 4.30 -5.50
CA PRO A 23 -1.98 5.22 -6.61
C PRO A 23 -0.81 5.38 -7.60
N GLU A 24 0.43 5.16 -7.15
CA GLU A 24 1.66 5.21 -7.94
C GLU A 24 1.94 3.91 -8.72
N GLY A 25 1.09 2.89 -8.58
CA GLY A 25 1.20 1.61 -9.29
C GLY A 25 2.07 0.55 -8.60
N GLY A 26 2.53 0.80 -7.37
CA GLY A 26 3.23 -0.20 -6.55
C GLY A 26 2.27 -1.14 -5.82
N MET A 27 2.76 -2.27 -5.30
CA MET A 27 1.96 -3.10 -4.39
C MET A 27 1.94 -2.49 -2.99
N ASN A 28 0.82 -2.60 -2.28
CA ASN A 28 0.70 -2.06 -0.92
C ASN A 28 1.74 -2.72 0.02
N PRO A 29 2.61 -1.95 0.70
CA PRO A 29 3.67 -2.49 1.54
C PRO A 29 3.13 -3.30 2.74
N GLU A 30 1.90 -3.01 3.17
CA GLU A 30 1.25 -3.70 4.27
C GLU A 30 0.68 -5.07 3.86
N PHE A 31 0.68 -5.39 2.55
CA PHE A 31 0.12 -6.63 2.04
C PHE A 31 0.72 -7.88 2.71
N SER A 32 2.05 -7.92 2.92
CA SER A 32 2.75 -9.06 3.52
C SER A 32 2.34 -9.33 4.98
N LYS A 33 1.86 -8.30 5.69
CA LYS A 33 1.40 -8.36 7.09
C LYS A 33 -0.06 -8.76 7.20
N THR A 34 -0.74 -8.98 6.08
CA THR A 34 -2.16 -9.30 6.06
C THR A 34 -2.46 -10.68 5.46
N LYS A 35 -3.62 -11.22 5.81
CA LYS A 35 -4.19 -12.43 5.23
C LYS A 35 -5.36 -12.04 4.34
N PHE A 36 -5.23 -12.32 3.06
CA PHE A 36 -6.23 -12.01 2.04
C PHE A 36 -7.48 -12.89 2.14
N VAL A 37 -8.63 -12.28 1.86
CA VAL A 37 -9.94 -12.93 1.73
C VAL A 37 -10.49 -12.61 0.35
N THR A 38 -10.72 -13.65 -0.46
CA THR A 38 -11.35 -13.50 -1.78
C THR A 38 -12.82 -13.11 -1.62
N ASP A 39 -13.19 -11.96 -2.18
CA ASP A 39 -14.57 -11.50 -2.25
C ASP A 39 -14.78 -10.80 -3.62
N ASP A 40 -15.34 -11.55 -4.57
CA ASP A 40 -15.46 -11.15 -5.98
C ASP A 40 -16.46 -10.00 -6.18
N ASP A 41 -17.33 -9.75 -5.20
CA ASP A 41 -18.36 -8.70 -5.26
C ASP A 41 -18.05 -7.52 -4.33
N LEU A 42 -16.91 -7.52 -3.64
CA LEU A 42 -16.51 -6.46 -2.74
C LEU A 42 -16.45 -5.10 -3.43
N ASN A 43 -15.73 -5.00 -4.56
CA ASN A 43 -15.53 -3.74 -5.28
C ASN A 43 -16.86 -3.15 -5.78
N LYS A 44 -17.76 -3.99 -6.31
CA LYS A 44 -19.11 -3.58 -6.71
C LYS A 44 -19.93 -3.09 -5.53
N SER A 45 -19.84 -3.79 -4.41
CA SER A 45 -20.57 -3.43 -3.19
C SER A 45 -20.05 -2.10 -2.62
N LEU A 46 -18.73 -1.90 -2.60
CA LEU A 46 -18.10 -0.67 -2.15
C LEU A 46 -18.48 0.53 -3.00
N GLU A 47 -18.53 0.36 -4.33
CA GLU A 47 -19.02 1.39 -5.23
C GLU A 47 -20.46 1.79 -4.88
N TYR A 48 -21.37 0.82 -4.75
CA TYR A 48 -22.75 1.08 -4.35
C TYR A 48 -22.87 1.78 -2.99
N TYR A 49 -22.10 1.36 -1.98
CA TYR A 49 -22.11 2.00 -0.66
C TYR A 49 -21.54 3.42 -0.71
N CYS A 50 -20.50 3.66 -1.50
CA CYS A 50 -19.90 4.97 -1.67
C CYS A 50 -20.87 5.94 -2.35
N GLU A 51 -21.50 5.53 -3.45
CA GLU A 51 -22.49 6.34 -4.17
C GLU A 51 -23.65 6.72 -3.24
N ARG A 52 -24.22 5.73 -2.55
CA ARG A 52 -25.30 5.95 -1.60
C ARG A 52 -24.90 6.90 -0.45
N MET A 53 -23.71 6.71 0.12
CA MET A 53 -23.20 7.58 1.18
C MET A 53 -23.05 9.02 0.70
N PHE A 54 -22.57 9.21 -0.54
CA PHE A 54 -22.41 10.53 -1.12
C PHE A 54 -23.77 11.20 -1.38
N GLU A 55 -24.74 10.47 -1.94
CA GLU A 55 -26.10 10.96 -2.19
C GLU A 55 -26.83 11.34 -0.89
N GLU A 56 -26.71 10.53 0.16
CA GLU A 56 -27.39 10.78 1.45
C GLU A 56 -26.80 11.98 2.20
N ASN A 57 -25.58 12.43 1.88
CA ASN A 57 -24.86 13.49 2.60
C ASN A 57 -24.38 14.63 1.67
N GLU A 58 -25.04 14.80 0.52
CA GLU A 58 -24.64 15.79 -0.51
C GLU A 58 -24.57 17.22 0.04
N ASP A 59 -25.54 17.60 0.86
CA ASP A 59 -25.64 18.94 1.43
C ASP A 59 -24.46 19.25 2.37
N GLU A 60 -24.14 18.32 3.28
CA GLU A 60 -23.02 18.46 4.23
C GLU A 60 -21.67 18.48 3.52
N ILE A 61 -21.49 17.61 2.51
CA ILE A 61 -20.27 17.57 1.70
C ILE A 61 -20.11 18.90 0.94
N THR A 62 -21.18 19.41 0.34
CA THR A 62 -21.16 20.67 -0.41
C THR A 62 -20.83 21.85 0.50
N ASP A 63 -21.40 21.89 1.71
CA ASP A 63 -21.10 22.94 2.67
C ASP A 63 -19.66 22.90 3.18
N LEU A 64 -19.05 21.72 3.29
CA LEU A 64 -17.62 21.58 3.55
C LEU A 64 -16.77 22.27 2.46
N TYR A 65 -17.07 22.03 1.18
CA TYR A 65 -16.35 22.66 0.07
C TYR A 65 -16.58 24.18 -0.02
N LYS A 66 -17.80 24.68 0.22
CA LYS A 66 -18.09 26.14 0.19
C LYS A 66 -17.24 26.93 1.18
N ASN A 67 -16.93 26.33 2.33
CA ASN A 67 -16.21 26.99 3.41
C ASN A 67 -14.67 26.91 3.25
N ARG A 68 -14.17 26.18 2.25
CA ARG A 68 -12.74 25.98 1.98
C ARG A 68 -12.42 26.07 0.48
N PRO A 69 -12.71 27.20 -0.18
CA PRO A 69 -12.56 27.33 -1.63
C PRO A 69 -11.10 27.28 -2.13
N GLU A 70 -10.13 27.47 -1.23
CA GLU A 70 -8.69 27.39 -1.51
C GLU A 70 -8.12 25.95 -1.50
N ASP A 71 -8.87 24.98 -0.97
CA ASP A 71 -8.44 23.59 -0.90
C ASP A 71 -8.89 22.84 -2.16
N ASP A 72 -8.02 22.80 -3.18
CA ASP A 72 -8.28 22.03 -4.43
C ASP A 72 -8.51 20.54 -4.16
N VAL A 73 -7.88 20.01 -3.10
CA VAL A 73 -8.08 18.66 -2.58
C VAL A 73 -8.13 18.76 -1.06
N MET A 74 -9.25 18.38 -0.43
CA MET A 74 -9.40 18.40 1.02
C MET A 74 -8.84 17.10 1.65
N PRO A 75 -7.64 17.12 2.27
CA PRO A 75 -7.00 15.90 2.77
C PRO A 75 -7.67 15.33 4.02
N ASP A 76 -8.48 16.11 4.74
CA ASP A 76 -9.21 15.72 5.94
C ASP A 76 -10.71 15.47 5.69
N ALA A 77 -11.16 15.56 4.45
CA ALA A 77 -12.57 15.37 4.10
C ALA A 77 -13.11 14.01 4.57
N GLU A 78 -12.32 12.95 4.45
CA GLU A 78 -12.66 11.62 4.95
C GLU A 78 -13.01 11.61 6.44
N LYS A 79 -12.26 12.37 7.25
CA LYS A 79 -12.47 12.44 8.70
C LYS A 79 -13.65 13.31 9.04
N ALA A 80 -13.77 14.46 8.39
CA ALA A 80 -14.90 15.35 8.59
C ALA A 80 -16.21 14.62 8.27
N ILE A 81 -16.30 13.98 7.10
CA ILE A 81 -17.54 13.35 6.64
C ILE A 81 -17.79 12.03 7.40
N CYS A 82 -16.84 11.09 7.38
CA CYS A 82 -17.10 9.74 7.90
C CYS A 82 -17.18 9.65 9.43
N PHE A 83 -16.39 10.46 10.15
CA PHE A 83 -16.36 10.41 11.61
C PHE A 83 -17.27 11.46 12.26
N ASN A 84 -17.29 12.71 11.77
CA ASN A 84 -18.02 13.78 12.45
C ASN A 84 -19.47 13.91 11.96
N HIS A 85 -19.71 13.81 10.66
CA HIS A 85 -21.05 14.05 10.09
C HIS A 85 -21.92 12.78 10.07
N THR A 86 -21.40 11.67 9.55
CA THR A 86 -22.22 10.48 9.26
C THR A 86 -22.17 9.40 10.35
N ASN A 87 -21.14 9.42 11.22
CA ASN A 87 -20.86 8.37 12.21
C ASN A 87 -20.74 6.96 11.62
N TYR A 88 -20.39 6.83 10.33
CA TYR A 88 -20.12 5.52 9.73
C TYR A 88 -18.77 4.95 10.18
N CYS A 89 -17.82 5.83 10.51
CA CYS A 89 -16.49 5.44 10.96
C CYS A 89 -16.34 5.59 12.47
N GLU A 90 -15.70 4.60 13.11
CA GLU A 90 -15.30 4.66 14.52
C GLU A 90 -13.78 4.57 14.66
N GLN A 91 -13.22 5.13 15.74
CA GLN A 91 -11.77 5.21 15.95
C GLN A 91 -11.08 3.84 15.94
N TRP A 92 -11.76 2.79 16.43
CA TRP A 92 -11.21 1.44 16.46
C TRP A 92 -11.09 0.80 15.07
N MET A 93 -11.77 1.34 14.05
CA MET A 93 -11.71 0.83 12.68
C MET A 93 -10.38 1.18 11.99
N LEU A 94 -9.75 2.29 12.37
CA LEU A 94 -8.46 2.71 11.81
C LEU A 94 -7.34 1.77 12.27
N PRO A 95 -6.43 1.35 11.38
CA PRO A 95 -5.29 0.52 11.78
C PRO A 95 -4.39 1.29 12.75
N ASN A 96 -3.88 0.58 13.75
CA ASN A 96 -2.89 1.10 14.70
C ASN A 96 -1.50 0.48 14.47
N GLU A 97 -0.53 0.85 15.30
CA GLU A 97 0.83 0.31 15.19
C GLU A 97 0.87 -1.21 15.42
N GLU A 98 0.05 -1.74 16.33
CA GLU A 98 -0.02 -3.18 16.60
C GLU A 98 -0.54 -3.97 15.40
N ASP A 99 -1.56 -3.45 14.70
CA ASP A 99 -2.15 -4.04 13.49
C ASP A 99 -1.12 -4.21 12.37
N THR A 100 -0.18 -3.26 12.25
CA THR A 100 0.83 -3.21 11.17
C THR A 100 2.21 -3.72 11.62
N THR A 101 2.31 -4.28 12.83
CA THR A 101 3.56 -4.82 13.37
C THR A 101 3.86 -6.20 12.79
N TRP A 102 5.12 -6.40 12.41
CA TRP A 102 5.66 -7.71 12.07
C TRP A 102 6.14 -8.42 13.34
N THR A 103 5.49 -9.52 13.72
CA THR A 103 5.81 -10.23 14.97
C THR A 103 6.89 -11.31 14.77
N ASP A 104 7.59 -11.67 15.85
CA ASP A 104 8.59 -12.75 15.82
C ASP A 104 8.00 -14.10 15.37
N GLU A 105 6.72 -14.34 15.67
CA GLU A 105 6.00 -15.53 15.23
C GLU A 105 5.82 -15.54 13.71
N MET A 106 5.47 -14.39 13.13
CA MET A 106 5.37 -14.20 11.67
C MET A 106 6.72 -14.39 10.99
N GLU A 107 7.80 -13.87 11.59
CA GLU A 107 9.17 -14.08 11.10
C GLU A 107 9.54 -15.57 11.07
N GLN A 108 9.25 -16.30 12.15
CA GLN A 108 9.52 -17.74 12.20
C GLN A 108 8.72 -18.53 11.17
N GLU A 109 7.46 -18.17 10.91
CA GLU A 109 6.66 -18.78 9.85
C GLU A 109 7.21 -18.48 8.46
N TYR A 110 7.63 -17.24 8.23
CA TYR A 110 8.27 -16.82 6.99
C TYR A 110 9.55 -17.63 6.73
N ILE A 111 10.43 -17.75 7.73
CA ILE A 111 11.67 -18.53 7.64
C ILE A 111 11.41 -20.02 7.38
N LYS A 112 10.34 -20.60 7.94
CA LYS A 112 10.00 -22.02 7.68
C LYS A 112 9.69 -22.29 6.19
N ILE A 113 9.09 -21.32 5.50
CA ILE A 113 8.66 -21.46 4.11
C ILE A 113 9.80 -21.05 3.16
N HIS A 114 10.47 -19.93 3.44
CA HIS A 114 11.42 -19.29 2.54
C HIS A 114 12.89 -19.61 2.86
N GLY A 115 13.17 -20.24 4.00
CA GLY A 115 14.52 -20.39 4.54
C GLY A 115 15.01 -19.12 5.25
N PRO A 116 16.17 -19.18 5.91
CA PRO A 116 16.79 -17.98 6.47
C PRO A 116 17.17 -17.01 5.35
N ASP A 117 16.85 -15.72 5.51
CA ASP A 117 17.18 -14.67 4.54
C ASP A 117 18.70 -14.66 4.26
N PRO A 118 19.15 -14.98 3.04
CA PRO A 118 20.57 -15.04 2.70
C PRO A 118 21.26 -13.67 2.72
N TYR A 119 20.49 -12.57 2.74
CA TYR A 119 21.02 -11.20 2.72
C TYR A 119 20.89 -10.45 4.06
N GLY A 120 20.33 -11.10 5.09
CA GLY A 120 20.36 -10.62 6.48
C GLY A 120 19.74 -9.23 6.69
N PHE A 121 18.67 -8.88 5.97
CA PHE A 121 18.06 -7.54 6.07
C PHE A 121 17.10 -7.41 7.26
N GLY A 122 16.71 -8.51 7.89
CA GLY A 122 15.85 -8.56 9.08
C GLY A 122 16.56 -9.04 10.33
N GLY A 123 17.08 -8.10 11.13
CA GLY A 123 17.27 -8.32 12.58
C GLY A 123 18.60 -8.95 13.07
N LEU A 124 19.36 -8.13 13.80
CA LEU A 124 20.30 -8.49 14.88
C LEU A 124 21.30 -9.62 14.62
N GLY A 125 22.48 -9.22 14.13
CA GLY A 125 23.75 -9.83 14.53
C GLY A 125 24.12 -11.12 13.82
N GLY A 126 24.47 -11.03 12.54
CA GLY A 126 25.12 -12.12 11.82
C GLY A 126 26.19 -11.58 10.89
N MET A 127 27.46 -11.67 11.31
CA MET A 127 28.62 -11.56 10.41
C MET A 127 28.55 -12.70 9.37
N GLY A 128 27.85 -12.46 8.26
CA GLY A 128 27.88 -13.31 7.07
C GLY A 128 28.64 -12.60 5.98
N ALA A 129 29.78 -13.15 5.57
CA ALA A 129 30.62 -12.60 4.50
C ALA A 129 29.82 -12.39 3.19
N PRO A 130 30.12 -11.36 2.39
CA PRO A 130 29.50 -11.21 1.08
C PRO A 130 29.82 -12.44 0.21
N PRO A 131 28.89 -12.87 -0.66
CA PRO A 131 29.15 -13.95 -1.59
C PRO A 131 30.31 -13.53 -2.50
N SER A 132 31.36 -14.35 -2.53
CA SER A 132 32.45 -14.24 -3.50
C SER A 132 31.88 -14.62 -4.87
N PHE A 133 31.47 -13.63 -5.66
CA PHE A 133 31.26 -13.83 -7.09
C PHE A 133 32.62 -14.17 -7.68
N GLY A 134 32.78 -15.44 -8.11
CA GLY A 134 33.93 -15.88 -8.87
C GLY A 134 34.04 -15.00 -10.11
N ALA A 135 35.22 -14.41 -10.28
CA ALA A 135 35.58 -13.63 -11.44
C ALA A 135 35.89 -14.58 -12.60
N ASP A 136 34.86 -15.12 -13.26
CA ASP A 136 34.94 -15.73 -14.59
C ASP A 136 33.53 -15.63 -15.20
N ASP A 137 33.45 -15.26 -16.48
CA ASP A 137 32.25 -15.01 -17.30
C ASP A 137 31.64 -13.58 -17.23
N ILE A 138 32.44 -12.58 -17.63
CA ILE A 138 31.92 -11.40 -18.35
C ILE A 138 32.49 -11.49 -19.78
N GLU A 139 31.64 -11.85 -20.75
CA GLU A 139 31.96 -11.66 -22.17
C GLU A 139 31.71 -10.19 -22.54
N GLU A 140 32.77 -9.48 -22.94
CA GLU A 140 32.77 -8.09 -23.41
C GLU A 140 32.46 -7.99 -24.92
N GLU A 141 31.19 -7.96 -25.33
CA GLU A 141 30.72 -7.51 -26.66
C GLU A 141 29.25 -7.05 -26.43
N ASP A 142 28.75 -5.83 -26.63
CA ASP A 142 29.07 -4.71 -27.51
C ASP A 142 28.76 -3.37 -26.79
N LEU A 143 29.75 -2.49 -26.70
CA LEU A 143 29.58 -1.08 -26.33
C LEU A 143 29.92 -0.23 -27.57
N ASP A 144 28.99 -0.17 -28.53
CA ASP A 144 29.07 0.85 -29.58
C ASP A 144 28.41 2.14 -29.09
N ALA A 145 29.29 3.10 -28.80
CA ALA A 145 28.95 4.48 -28.50
C ALA A 145 28.59 5.21 -29.80
N GLU A 146 27.33 5.60 -29.96
CA GLU A 146 26.97 6.66 -30.91
C GLU A 146 27.03 8.02 -30.20
N GLU A 147 27.98 8.87 -30.63
CA GLU A 147 28.11 10.27 -30.23
C GLU A 147 26.88 11.11 -30.64
N PRO A 148 26.52 12.17 -29.89
CA PRO A 148 25.51 13.13 -30.33
C PRO A 148 26.10 14.13 -31.33
N GLU A 149 25.68 14.09 -32.61
CA GLU A 149 25.89 15.20 -33.54
C GLU A 149 24.96 16.37 -33.19
N ALA A 150 25.56 17.50 -32.79
CA ALA A 150 24.93 18.81 -32.82
C ALA A 150 25.12 19.42 -34.22
N LYS A 151 24.04 19.82 -34.89
CA LYS A 151 24.07 20.83 -35.97
C LYS A 151 22.82 21.73 -35.93
N ASP A 152 23.13 23.01 -36.03
CA ASP A 152 22.31 24.22 -36.01
C ASP A 152 21.26 24.39 -37.12
N GLU A 153 20.28 25.25 -36.81
CA GLU A 153 19.55 26.22 -37.67
C GLU A 153 18.88 25.76 -38.99
N LEU A 154 17.53 25.84 -39.03
CA LEU A 154 16.81 26.98 -39.64
C LEU A 154 15.33 27.03 -39.23
#